data_AF-A0A7C8A8G3-F1
#
_entry.id   AF-A0A7C8A8G3-F1
#
_cell.length_a   1.000
_cell.length_b   1.000
_cell.length_c   1.000
_cell.angle_alpha   90.00
_cell.angle_beta   90.00
_cell.angle_gamma   90.00
#
_symmetry.space_group_name_H-M   'P 1'
#
loop_
_entity.id
_entity.type
_entity.pdbx_description
1 polymer ?
#
loop_
_entity_poly.entity_id
_entity_poly.type
_entity_poly.pdbx_seq_one_letter_code
_entity_poly.pdbx_strand_id
1 'polypeptide(L)' 'DFYSCSKEIWVKLRTTNVIERAFREVRRRTRPMICFSHDQSIERIVYAVLNHLHEQWG' A
#
# COMPACT_ATOMS: atom_id res chain seq x y z
N ASP A 1 -0.46 21.62 0.38
CA ASP A 1 -1.39 21.55 1.52
C ASP A 1 -2.73 20.94 1.13
N PHE A 2 -3.50 20.41 2.08
CA PHE A 2 -4.84 19.84 1.78
C PHE A 2 -5.78 20.86 1.11
N TYR A 3 -5.67 22.15 1.44
CA TYR A 3 -6.48 23.21 0.85
C TYR A 3 -5.97 23.71 -0.51
N SER A 4 -4.80 23.24 -0.98
CA SER A 4 -4.24 23.64 -2.27
C SER A 4 -4.68 22.75 -3.44
N CYS A 5 -5.47 21.71 -3.21
CA CYS A 5 -6.00 20.81 -4.25
C CYS A 5 -7.51 21.00 -4.47
N SER A 6 -8.02 20.61 -5.65
CA SER A 6 -9.44 20.76 -6.01
C SER A 6 -10.36 20.08 -4.98
N LYS A 7 -11.50 20.73 -4.68
CA LYS A 7 -12.52 20.22 -3.74
C LYS A 7 -13.03 18.83 -4.11
N GLU A 8 -12.98 18.48 -5.39
CA GLU A 8 -13.36 17.16 -5.92
C GLU A 8 -12.49 16.03 -5.35
N ILE A 9 -11.21 16.33 -5.07
CA ILE A 9 -10.22 15.35 -4.59
C ILE A 9 -10.26 15.24 -3.05
N TRP A 10 -10.82 16.22 -2.35
CA TRP A 10 -10.85 16.25 -0.88
C TRP A 10 -11.53 15.04 -0.25
N VAL A 11 -12.54 14.45 -0.92
CA VAL A 11 -13.18 13.22 -0.44
C VAL A 11 -12.18 12.06 -0.45
N LYS A 12 -11.37 11.94 -1.51
CA LYS A 12 -10.35 10.89 -1.64
C LYS A 12 -9.19 11.12 -0.68
N LEU A 13 -8.71 12.37 -0.55
CA LEU A 13 -7.60 12.74 0.34
C LEU A 13 -7.93 12.58 1.83
N ARG A 14 -9.20 12.77 2.22
CA ARG A 14 -9.62 12.57 3.62
C ARG A 14 -9.56 11.12 4.07
N THR A 15 -9.52 10.16 3.15
CA THR A 15 -9.54 8.74 3.48
C THR A 15 -8.26 8.04 3.03
N THR A 16 -7.61 7.36 3.95
CA THR A 16 -6.43 6.53 3.69
C THR A 16 -6.78 5.10 3.29
N ASN A 17 -8.07 4.79 3.08
CA ASN A 17 -8.61 3.45 2.77
C ASN A 17 -7.81 2.68 1.71
N VAL A 18 -7.42 3.36 0.64
CA VAL A 18 -6.67 2.78 -0.49
C VAL A 18 -5.29 2.31 -0.04
N ILE A 19 -4.57 3.17 0.68
CA ILE A 19 -3.23 2.91 1.21
C ILE A 19 -3.29 1.86 2.33
N GLU A 20 -4.27 1.96 3.23
CA GLU A 20 -4.49 1.00 4.31
C GLU A 20 -4.80 -0.40 3.78
N ARG A 21 -5.57 -0.51 2.70
CA ARG A 21 -5.86 -1.79 2.05
C ARG A 21 -4.58 -2.42 1.48
N ALA A 22 -3.70 -1.63 0.85
CA ALA A 22 -2.42 -2.11 0.36
C ALA A 22 -1.52 -2.63 1.50
N PHE A 23 -1.37 -1.85 2.58
CA PHE A 23 -0.55 -2.26 3.73
C PHE A 23 -1.15 -3.46 4.49
N ARG A 24 -2.48 -3.58 4.54
CA ARG A 24 -3.15 -4.75 5.11
C ARG A 24 -2.81 -6.02 4.33
N GLU A 25 -2.73 -5.93 3.00
CA GLU A 25 -2.38 -7.06 2.15
C GLU A 25 -0.91 -7.47 2.33
N VAL A 26 0.02 -6.51 2.40
CA VAL A 26 1.41 -6.78 2.76
C VAL A 26 1.50 -7.50 4.10
N ARG A 27 0.86 -6.95 5.14
CA ARG A 27 0.85 -7.53 6.49
C ARG A 27 0.23 -8.93 6.52
N ARG A 28 -0.81 -9.19 5.72
CA ARG A 28 -1.43 -10.51 5.61
C ARG A 28 -0.44 -11.55 5.06
N ARG A 29 0.37 -11.19 4.06
CA ARG A 29 1.36 -12.09 3.42
C ARG A 29 2.59 -12.31 4.28
N THR A 30 2.99 -11.32 5.08
CA THR A 30 4.14 -11.44 5.97
C THR A 30 3.79 -12.03 7.34
N ARG A 31 2.49 -12.06 7.73
CA ARG A 31 2.04 -12.64 9.02
C ARG A 31 2.56 -14.05 9.33
N PRO A 32 2.63 -15.01 8.38
CA PRO A 32 3.21 -16.33 8.67
C PRO A 32 4.75 -16.35 8.70
N MET A 33 5.43 -15.30 8.24
CA MET A 33 6.88 -15.27 8.02
C MET A 33 7.64 -14.70 9.24
N ILE A 34 7.40 -15.29 10.43
CA ILE A 34 7.85 -14.86 11.78
C ILE A 34 9.16 -14.05 11.81
N CYS A 35 10.20 -14.44 11.05
CA CYS A 35 11.37 -13.63 10.79
C CYS A 35 11.79 -13.65 9.31
N PHE A 36 12.43 -12.56 8.86
CA PHE A 36 13.09 -12.48 7.56
C PHE A 36 14.60 -12.53 7.76
N SER A 37 15.30 -13.34 6.97
CA SER A 37 16.77 -13.43 7.03
C SER A 37 17.49 -12.25 6.37
N HIS A 38 16.82 -11.52 5.47
CA HIS A 38 17.37 -10.38 4.75
C HIS A 38 16.27 -9.40 4.36
N ASP A 39 16.53 -8.10 4.51
CA ASP A 39 15.66 -6.99 4.10
C ASP A 39 15.19 -7.06 2.65
N GLN A 40 16.02 -7.54 1.72
CA GLN A 40 15.63 -7.71 0.31
C GLN A 40 14.42 -8.65 0.14
N SER A 41 14.22 -9.60 1.07
CA SER A 41 13.07 -10.52 1.01
C SER A 41 11.75 -9.81 1.28
N ILE A 42 11.72 -8.90 2.24
CA ILE A 42 10.51 -8.11 2.53
C ILE A 42 10.27 -7.06 1.44
N GLU A 43 11.33 -6.42 0.91
CA GLU A 43 11.23 -5.47 -0.18
C GLU A 43 10.55 -6.07 -1.42
N ARG A 44 10.91 -7.31 -1.80
CA ARG A 44 10.27 -8.00 -2.92
C ARG A 44 8.77 -8.22 -2.71
N ILE A 45 8.36 -8.58 -1.49
CA ILE A 45 6.93 -8.77 -1.16
C ILE A 45 6.18 -7.45 -1.26
N VAL A 46 6.75 -6.38 -0.71
CA VAL A 46 6.16 -5.03 -0.76
C VAL A 46 6.03 -4.57 -2.21
N TYR A 47 7.10 -4.69 -3.00
CA TYR A 47 7.11 -4.33 -4.41
C TYR A 47 6.06 -5.11 -5.20
N ALA A 48 6.00 -6.43 -5.03
CA ALA A 48 5.04 -7.26 -5.75
C ALA A 48 3.58 -6.91 -5.44
N VAL A 49 3.25 -6.60 -4.18
CA VAL A 49 1.89 -6.17 -3.80
C VAL A 49 1.56 -4.81 -4.40
N LEU A 50 2.47 -3.85 -4.33
CA LEU A 50 2.25 -2.51 -4.87
C LEU A 50 2.14 -2.52 -6.40
N ASN A 51 3.01 -3.27 -7.08
CA ASN A 51 2.97 -3.40 -8.53
C ASN A 51 1.68 -4.08 -9.00
N HIS A 52 1.26 -5.15 -8.33
CA HIS A 52 -0.02 -5.80 -8.63
C HIS A 52 -1.20 -4.85 -8.45
N LEU A 53 -1.23 -4.05 -7.37
CA LEU A 53 -2.29 -3.05 -7.17
C LEU A 53 -2.23 -1.95 -8.22
N HIS A 54 -1.04 -1.55 -8.67
CA HIS A 54 -0.86 -0.58 -9.74
C HIS A 54 -1.44 -1.10 -11.06
N GLU A 55 -1.16 -2.35 -11.44
CA GLU A 55 -1.72 -3.01 -12.64
C GLU A 55 -3.24 -3.19 -12.57
N GLN A 56 -3.82 -3.33 -11.38
CA GLN A 56 -5.27 -3.46 -11.21
C GLN A 56 -6.01 -2.12 -11.21
N TRP A 57 -5.33 -1.01 -10.90
CA TRP A 57 -5.93 0.32 -10.82
C TRP A 57 -5.62 1.23 -12.01
N GLY A 58 -4.51 0.98 -12.72
CA GLY A 58 -4.18 1.60 -14.00
C GLY A 58 -5.09 1.10 -15.11
#